data_AF-A0A257NUC9-F1
#
_entry.id   AF-A0A257NUC9-F1
#
_cell.length_a   1.000
_cell.length_b   1.000
_cell.length_c   1.000
_cell.angle_alpha   90.00
_cell.angle_beta   90.00
_cell.angle_gamma   90.00
#
_symmetry.space_group_name_H-M   'P 1'
#
loop_
_entity.id
_entity.type
_entity.pdbx_description
1 polymer ?
#
loop_
_entity_poly.entity_id
_entity_poly.type
_entity_poly.pdbx_seq_one_letter_code
_entity_poly.pdbx_strand_id
1 'polypeptide(L)' 'KLTPVAHLRPVAVAGTTVARATLHNEDFIKEKDIRVGDTVILQKAGDVIPEVVSVIRALRPKGAKA' A
#
# COMPACT_ATOMS: atom_id res chain seq x y z
N LYS A 1 -3.84 -8.17 18.19
CA LYS A 1 -3.79 -7.01 17.25
C LYS A 1 -3.18 -7.51 15.95
N LEU A 2 -3.98 -7.60 14.89
CA LEU A 2 -3.51 -8.03 13.58
C LEU A 2 -3.14 -6.77 12.79
N THR A 3 -1.89 -6.67 12.36
CA THR A 3 -1.41 -5.55 11.55
C THR A 3 -1.42 -5.98 10.10
N PRO A 4 -2.30 -5.42 9.24
CA PRO A 4 -2.34 -5.80 7.84
C PRO A 4 -1.09 -5.31 7.11
N VAL A 5 -0.58 -6.15 6.22
CA VAL A 5 0.60 -5.87 5.41
C VAL A 5 0.23 -5.99 3.93
N ALA A 6 0.47 -4.92 3.17
CA ALA A 6 0.33 -4.93 1.72
C ALA A 6 1.53 -5.62 1.08
N HIS A 7 1.25 -6.62 0.25
CA HIS A 7 2.23 -7.21 -0.66
C HIS A 7 2.14 -6.51 -2.00
N LEU A 8 3.23 -5.87 -2.38
CA LEU A 8 3.30 -5.00 -3.57
C LEU A 8 4.23 -5.61 -4.59
N ARG A 9 4.04 -5.23 -5.86
CA ARG A 9 5.04 -5.51 -6.90
C ARG A 9 6.34 -4.78 -6.51
N PRO A 10 7.50 -5.46 -6.55
CA PRO A 10 8.77 -4.84 -6.18
C PRO A 10 9.00 -3.52 -6.90
N VAL A 11 9.20 -2.45 -6.15
CA VAL A 11 9.42 -1.10 -6.67
C VAL A 11 10.63 -0.45 -6.00
N ALA A 12 11.46 0.22 -6.80
CA ALA A 12 12.62 0.93 -6.28
C ALA A 12 12.17 2.25 -5.64
N VAL A 13 12.43 2.42 -4.34
CA VAL A 13 12.14 3.62 -3.56
C VAL A 13 13.42 4.02 -2.81
N ALA A 14 13.92 5.24 -3.09
CA ALA A 14 15.10 5.81 -2.44
C ALA A 14 16.31 4.85 -2.38
N GLY A 15 16.63 4.19 -3.50
CA GLY A 15 17.78 3.27 -3.61
C GLY A 15 17.56 1.86 -3.06
N THR A 16 16.39 1.56 -2.50
CA THR A 16 16.04 0.23 -1.99
C THR A 16 14.82 -0.35 -2.69
N THR A 17 14.74 -1.67 -2.83
CA THR A 17 13.56 -2.32 -3.42
C THR A 17 12.54 -2.63 -2.33
N VAL A 18 11.35 -2.08 -2.45
CA VAL A 18 10.23 -2.32 -1.53
C VAL A 18 9.25 -3.30 -2.16
N ALA A 19 8.94 -4.38 -1.44
CA ALA A 19 7.93 -5.36 -1.83
C ALA A 19 6.79 -5.51 -0.80
N ARG A 20 6.95 -4.91 0.39
CA ARG A 20 5.99 -5.02 1.50
C ARG A 20 5.82 -3.65 2.14
N ALA A 21 4.60 -3.29 2.52
CA ALA A 21 4.31 -2.05 3.24
C ALA A 21 3.22 -2.26 4.28
N THR A 22 3.25 -1.49 5.38
CA THR A 22 2.21 -1.54 6.40
C THR A 22 0.95 -0.80 5.96
N LEU A 23 -0.22 -1.34 6.33
CA LEU A 23 -1.53 -0.72 6.13
C LEU A 23 -2.11 -0.16 7.44
N HIS A 24 -1.30 -0.09 8.50
CA HIS A 24 -1.67 0.34 9.86
C HIS A 24 -2.68 -0.57 10.57
N ASN A 25 -3.92 -0.61 10.10
CA ASN A 25 -5.05 -1.36 10.68
C ASN A 25 -6.16 -1.60 9.64
N GLU A 26 -7.19 -2.35 10.02
CA GLU A 26 -8.32 -2.65 9.13
C GLU A 26 -9.20 -1.43 8.85
N ASP A 27 -9.32 -0.50 9.80
CA ASP A 27 -10.10 0.72 9.64
C ASP A 27 -9.53 1.62 8.54
N PHE A 28 -8.20 1.73 8.47
CA PHE A 28 -7.50 2.46 7.41
C PHE A 28 -7.78 1.88 6.02
N ILE A 29 -7.82 0.54 5.91
CA ILE A 29 -8.16 -0.16 4.66
C ILE A 29 -9.59 0.19 4.25
N LYS A 30 -10.54 0.15 5.19
CA LYS A 30 -11.95 0.47 4.93
C LYS A 30 -12.16 1.95 4.58
N GLU A 31 -11.54 2.85 5.32
CA GLU A 31 -11.67 4.30 5.12
C GLU A 31 -11.10 4.74 3.76
N LYS A 32 -9.94 4.19 3.38
CA LYS A 32 -9.32 4.47 2.08
C LYS A 32 -9.91 3.65 0.94
N ASP A 33 -10.72 2.64 1.23
CA ASP A 33 -11.26 1.64 0.29
C ASP A 33 -10.12 0.98 -0.50
N ILE A 34 -9.10 0.49 0.21
CA ILE A 34 -7.93 -0.16 -0.40
C ILE A 34 -8.31 -1.57 -0.85
N ARG A 35 -8.10 -1.86 -2.13
CA ARG A 35 -8.45 -3.15 -2.73
C ARG A 35 -7.23 -3.86 -3.30
N VAL A 36 -7.32 -5.18 -3.40
CA VAL A 36 -6.26 -5.96 -4.04
C VAL A 36 -6.22 -5.62 -5.54
N GLY A 37 -5.03 -5.23 -6.00
CA GLY A 37 -4.80 -4.79 -7.38
C GLY A 37 -4.87 -3.28 -7.57
N ASP A 38 -5.18 -2.51 -6.54
CA ASP A 38 -5.14 -1.06 -6.61
C ASP A 38 -3.70 -0.53 -6.78
N THR A 39 -3.62 0.63 -7.43
CA THR A 39 -2.37 1.42 -7.44
C THR A 39 -2.35 2.29 -6.20
N VAL A 40 -1.34 2.11 -5.35
CA VAL A 40 -1.19 2.83 -4.09
C VAL A 40 0.01 3.76 -4.10
N ILE A 41 -0.09 4.83 -3.32
CA ILE A 41 1.02 5.74 -3.04
C ILE A 41 1.74 5.23 -1.80
N LEU A 42 3.04 4.95 -1.98
CA LEU A 42 3.93 4.55 -0.91
C LEU A 42 4.71 5.74 -0.38
N GLN A 43 4.98 5.74 0.91
CA GLN A 43 5.95 6.62 1.52
C GLN A 43 6.98 5.81 2.30
N LYS A 44 8.25 6.19 2.12
CA LYS A 44 9.39 5.66 2.85
C LYS A 44 10.12 6.84 3.48
N ALA A 45 10.25 6.86 4.80
CA ALA A 45 11.05 7.86 5.51
C ALA A 45 12.47 7.31 5.76
N GLY A 46 13.43 7.65 4.90
CA GLY A 46 14.82 7.19 5.05
C GLY A 46 14.96 5.66 4.93
N ASP A 47 15.51 5.01 5.96
CA ASP A 47 15.65 3.55 6.06
C ASP A 47 14.52 2.86 6.87
N VAL A 48 13.46 3.60 7.19
CA VAL A 48 12.33 3.09 7.98
C VAL A 48 11.37 2.24 7.13
N ILE A 49 10.60 1.38 7.82
CA ILE A 49 9.53 0.55 7.29
C ILE A 49 8.60 1.37 6.38
N PRO A 50 8.40 0.97 5.12
CA PRO A 50 7.52 1.67 4.19
C PRO A 50 6.03 1.50 4.55
N GLU A 51 5.26 2.55 4.29
CA GLU A 51 3.83 2.60 4.58
C GLU A 51 3.00 3.04 3.37
N VAL A 52 1.75 2.59 3.32
CA VAL A 52 0.80 3.00 2.29
C VAL A 52 0.07 4.26 2.77
N VAL A 53 0.19 5.35 2.02
CA VAL A 53 -0.43 6.63 2.39
C VAL A 53 -1.85 6.76 1.84
N SER A 54 -2.04 6.38 0.57
CA SER A 54 -3.34 6.49 -0.09
C SER A 54 -3.41 5.62 -1.35
N VAL A 55 -4.61 5.52 -1.92
CA VAL A 55 -4.87 4.80 -3.16
C VAL A 55 -5.17 5.77 -4.30
N ILE A 56 -4.59 5.51 -5.48
CA ILE A 56 -4.88 6.26 -6.69
C ILE A 56 -6.14 5.70 -7.34
N ARG A 57 -7.30 6.21 -6.90
CA ARG A 57 -8.63 5.76 -7.39
C ARG A 57 -8.79 5.90 -8.90
N ALA A 58 -8.14 6.90 -9.51
CA ALA A 58 -8.17 7.11 -10.96
C ALA A 58 -7.52 5.96 -11.76
N LEU A 59 -6.57 5.24 -11.15
CA LEU A 59 -5.87 4.10 -11.76
C LEU A 59 -6.39 2.75 -11.25
N ARG A 60 -7.53 2.74 -10.54
CA ARG A 60 -8.15 1.52 -10.05
C ARG A 60 -8.59 0.65 -11.23
N PRO A 61 -8.03 -0.56 -11.41
CA PRO A 61 -8.49 -1.45 -12.47
C PRO A 61 -9.92 -1.94 -12.18
N LYS A 62 -10.72 -2.14 -13.22
CA LYS A 62 -12.11 -2.62 -13.12
C LYS A 62 -12.25 -3.99 -12.42
N GLY A 63 -11.15 -4.74 -12.25
CA GLY A 63 -11.10 -6.04 -11.57
C GLY A 63 -10.58 -6.00 -10.13
N ALA A 64 -10.42 -4.83 -9.51
CA ALA A 64 -9.95 -4.72 -8.12
C ALA A 64 -10.91 -5.43 -7.15
N LYS A 65 -10.40 -6.38 -6.38
CA LYS A 65 -11.20 -7.16 -5.41
C LYS A 65 -11.16 -6.49 -4.04
N ALA A 66 -12.35 -6.26 -3.49
CA ALA A 66 -12.53 -5.80 -2.11
C ALA A 66 -12.10 -6.89 -1.11
#